data_AF-A0A950DL20-F1
#
_entry.id   AF-A0A950DL20-F1
#
_cell.length_a   1.000
_cell.length_b   1.000
_cell.length_c   1.000
_cell.angle_alpha   90.00
_cell.angle_beta   90.00
_cell.angle_gamma   90.00
#
_symmetry.space_group_name_H-M   'P 1'
#
loop_
_entity.id
_entity.type
_entity.pdbx_description
1 polymer ?
#
loop_
_entity_poly.entity_id
_entity_poly.type
_entity_poly.pdbx_seq_one_letter_code
_entity_poly.pdbx_strand_id
1 'polypeptide(L)'
;MMPAISDVGEGVVTTTPANPFMLKGRKPGESRSYTQLVVVNEVDDPSDQKYSGSLNATYTYLGTYLVTVPAGNYGAVRFGLKCDGKIGQAATHDPAFDFLAPGKGVVAMIGQGKRDCLLARSY
;
A
#
# COMPACT_ATOMS: atom_id res chain seq x y z
N MET A 1 6.47 16.64 -4.37
CA MET A 1 6.04 15.22 -4.26
C MET A 1 4.70 15.09 -4.97
N MET A 2 4.51 14.08 -5.80
CA MET A 2 3.21 13.85 -6.46
C MET A 2 2.28 13.10 -5.50
N PRO A 3 1.03 13.57 -5.31
CA PRO A 3 0.01 12.81 -4.61
C PRO A 3 -0.52 11.68 -5.50
N ALA A 4 -0.99 10.59 -4.88
CA ALA A 4 -1.81 9.59 -5.56
C ALA A 4 -3.26 9.76 -5.11
N ILE A 5 -4.18 9.76 -6.08
CA ILE A 5 -5.63 9.93 -5.89
C ILE A 5 -6.30 8.61 -6.24
N SER A 6 -7.29 8.19 -5.45
CA SER A 6 -8.11 7.01 -5.72
C SER A 6 -9.58 7.33 -5.43
N ASP A 7 -10.44 6.99 -6.40
CA ASP A 7 -11.91 6.99 -6.27
C ASP A 7 -12.38 5.54 -6.09
N VAL A 8 -13.43 5.41 -5.32
CA VAL A 8 -13.66 4.35 -4.36
C VAL A 8 -15.13 4.30 -3.90
N GLY A 9 -15.95 5.25 -4.39
CA GLY A 9 -17.41 5.20 -4.31
C GLY A 9 -18.04 5.97 -3.13
N GLU A 10 -17.36 6.07 -1.99
CA GLU A 10 -17.84 6.83 -0.81
C GLU A 10 -17.02 8.10 -0.52
N GLY A 11 -15.91 8.33 -1.23
CA GLY A 11 -15.06 9.51 -1.09
C GLY A 11 -13.97 9.58 -2.15
N VAL A 12 -13.08 10.55 -2.05
CA VAL A 12 -11.84 10.61 -2.84
C VAL A 12 -10.66 10.58 -1.88
N VAL A 13 -9.79 9.57 -1.99
CA VAL A 13 -8.63 9.44 -1.11
C VAL A 13 -7.37 9.96 -1.79
N THR A 14 -6.70 10.89 -1.13
CA THR A 14 -5.43 11.47 -1.55
C THR A 14 -4.31 11.04 -0.60
N THR A 15 -3.21 10.54 -1.18
CA THR A 15 -2.05 10.07 -0.43
C THR A 15 -0.76 10.76 -0.86
N THR A 16 0.05 11.22 0.10
CA THR A 16 1.32 11.92 -0.17
C THR A 16 2.44 11.43 0.76
N PRO A 17 3.61 11.01 0.25
CA PRO A 17 3.96 10.85 -1.18
C PRO A 17 3.24 9.66 -1.84
N ALA A 18 3.04 9.73 -3.16
CA ALA A 18 2.65 8.56 -3.95
C ALA A 18 3.72 7.45 -3.81
N ASN A 19 3.25 6.24 -3.47
CA ASN A 19 3.98 4.97 -3.31
C ASN A 19 5.50 5.00 -3.54
N PRO A 20 6.34 4.91 -2.50
CA PRO A 20 7.77 4.77 -2.66
C PRO A 20 8.15 3.30 -2.91
N PHE A 21 7.80 2.76 -4.08
CA PHE A 21 8.32 1.44 -4.47
C PHE A 21 9.79 1.57 -4.88
N MET A 22 10.69 1.16 -3.99
CA MET A 22 12.11 1.03 -4.31
C MET A 22 12.43 -0.45 -4.51
N LEU A 23 12.25 -0.93 -5.75
CA LEU A 23 12.41 -2.35 -6.12
C LEU A 23 13.86 -2.76 -6.43
N LYS A 24 14.76 -1.80 -6.70
CA LYS A 24 16.07 -2.09 -7.29
C LYS A 24 17.20 -2.01 -6.27
N GLY A 25 18.03 -3.06 -6.22
CA GLY A 25 19.31 -3.08 -5.49
C GLY A 25 19.26 -3.34 -3.99
N ARG A 26 18.12 -3.81 -3.45
CA ARG A 26 17.97 -4.10 -2.00
C ARG A 26 18.46 -5.50 -1.63
N LYS A 27 19.01 -5.62 -0.42
CA LYS A 27 19.38 -6.92 0.15
C LYS A 27 18.20 -7.52 0.92
N PRO A 28 18.00 -8.85 0.89
CA PRO A 28 17.00 -9.51 1.74
C PRO A 28 17.11 -9.08 3.20
N GLY A 29 15.99 -8.74 3.83
CA GLY A 29 15.90 -8.21 5.20
C GLY A 29 15.96 -6.68 5.31
N GLU A 30 16.34 -5.98 4.24
CA GLU A 30 16.40 -4.52 4.25
C GLU A 30 15.00 -3.91 4.32
N SER A 31 14.79 -3.03 5.31
CA SER A 31 13.52 -2.37 5.54
C SER A 31 13.63 -0.86 5.31
N ARG A 32 12.55 -0.23 4.84
CA ARG A 32 12.36 1.22 4.92
C ARG A 32 10.98 1.55 5.41
N SER A 33 10.95 2.46 6.37
CA SER A 33 9.73 3.11 6.82
C SER A 33 9.56 4.44 6.12
N TYR A 34 8.32 4.80 5.85
CA TYR A 34 7.94 6.13 5.43
C TYR A 34 6.59 6.49 6.03
N THR A 35 6.38 7.78 6.22
CA THR A 35 5.10 8.32 6.65
C THR A 35 4.36 8.81 5.42
N GLN A 36 3.12 8.37 5.27
CA GLN A 36 2.21 8.80 4.23
C GLN A 36 1.09 9.60 4.88
N LEU A 37 0.86 10.82 4.39
CA LEU A 37 -0.31 11.59 4.73
C LEU A 37 -1.48 11.07 3.91
N VAL A 38 -2.62 10.85 4.57
CA VAL A 38 -3.85 10.39 3.94
C VAL A 38 -4.95 11.40 4.23
N VAL A 39 -5.66 11.80 3.18
CA VAL A 39 -6.79 12.71 3.23
C VAL A 39 -7.95 12.05 2.51
N VAL A 40 -9.12 12.02 3.12
CA VAL A 40 -10.37 11.49 2.56
C VAL A 40 -11.33 12.66 2.39
N ASN A 41 -11.68 12.95 1.14
CA ASN A 41 -12.61 14.01 0.76
C ASN A 41 -13.95 13.41 0.33
N GLU A 42 -15.01 14.22 0.33
CA GLU A 42 -16.29 13.84 -0.26
C GLU A 42 -16.18 13.67 -1.78
N VAL A 43 -16.99 12.77 -2.36
CA VAL A 43 -17.03 12.57 -3.82
C VAL A 43 -17.63 13.78 -4.52
N ASP A 44 -18.70 14.33 -3.95
CA ASP A 44 -19.48 15.42 -4.55
C ASP A 44 -18.77 16.79 -4.42
N ASP A 45 -17.90 16.94 -3.42
CA ASP A 45 -17.03 18.12 -3.25
C ASP A 45 -15.63 17.69 -2.76
N PRO A 46 -14.65 17.56 -3.66
CA PRO A 46 -13.28 17.18 -3.31
C PRO A 46 -12.53 18.26 -2.50
N SER A 47 -13.13 19.44 -2.29
CA SER A 47 -12.63 20.46 -1.35
C SER A 47 -13.15 20.28 0.08
N ASP A 48 -14.18 19.45 0.29
CA ASP A 48 -14.70 19.10 1.60
C ASP A 48 -13.95 17.88 2.17
N GLN A 49 -13.04 18.17 3.10
CA GLN A 49 -12.22 17.16 3.76
C GLN A 49 -12.98 16.52 4.92
N LYS A 50 -13.33 15.25 4.78
CA LYS A 50 -14.05 14.48 5.80
C LYS A 50 -13.14 13.93 6.89
N TYR A 51 -12.00 13.35 6.50
CA TYR A 51 -11.05 12.75 7.43
C TYR A 51 -9.60 12.97 6.98
N SER A 52 -8.68 13.05 7.94
CA SER A 52 -7.25 13.02 7.68
C SER A 52 -6.51 12.17 8.69
N GLY A 53 -5.33 11.72 8.30
CA GLY A 53 -4.47 10.92 9.14
C GLY A 53 -3.07 10.77 8.58
N SER A 54 -2.26 10.07 9.36
CA SER A 54 -0.94 9.62 8.93
C SER A 54 -0.83 8.11 9.10
N LEU A 55 -0.23 7.49 8.09
CA LEU A 55 0.12 6.07 8.09
C LEU A 55 1.62 5.95 8.05
N ASN A 56 2.18 5.21 9.00
CA ASN A 56 3.56 4.76 8.95
C ASN A 56 3.60 3.40 8.28
N ALA A 57 4.14 3.36 7.07
CA ALA A 57 4.28 2.14 6.31
C ALA A 57 5.75 1.71 6.31
N THR A 58 6.00 0.46 6.70
CA THR A 58 7.32 -0.17 6.67
C THR A 58 7.32 -1.27 5.63
N TYR A 59 8.17 -1.10 4.61
CA TYR A 59 8.39 -2.08 3.56
C TYR A 59 9.68 -2.82 3.85
N THR A 60 9.60 -4.14 3.94
CA THR A 60 10.74 -5.04 4.10
C THR A 60 10.90 -5.85 2.83
N TYR A 61 12.05 -5.76 2.18
CA TYR A 61 12.38 -6.63 1.05
C TYR A 61 12.77 -8.01 1.59
N LEU A 62 12.02 -9.05 1.21
CA LEU A 62 12.19 -10.42 1.76
C LEU A 62 12.90 -11.37 0.78
N GLY A 63 13.28 -10.89 -0.41
CA GLY A 63 13.95 -11.69 -1.44
C GLY A 63 13.07 -12.01 -2.64
N THR A 64 13.63 -12.78 -3.56
CA THR A 64 12.96 -13.24 -4.78
C THR A 64 12.56 -14.71 -4.65
N TYR A 65 11.32 -15.02 -5.01
CA TYR A 65 10.72 -16.35 -4.91
C TYR A 65 10.07 -16.72 -6.24
N LEU A 66 10.04 -18.01 -6.55
CA LEU A 66 9.20 -18.51 -7.63
C LEU A 66 7.76 -18.64 -7.10
N VAL A 67 6.84 -17.88 -7.68
CA VAL A 67 5.43 -17.87 -7.31
C VAL A 67 4.63 -18.54 -8.41
N THR A 68 3.93 -19.62 -8.05
CA THR A 68 3.01 -20.34 -8.92
C THR A 68 1.58 -19.84 -8.67
N VAL A 69 0.96 -19.30 -9.71
CA VAL A 69 -0.45 -18.90 -9.74
C VAL A 69 -1.15 -19.58 -10.93
N PRO A 70 -2.50 -19.59 -11.01
CA PRO A 70 -3.19 -20.20 -12.15
C PRO A 70 -2.75 -19.66 -13.53
N ALA A 71 -2.26 -18.42 -13.60
CA ALA A 71 -1.74 -17.81 -14.82
C ALA A 71 -0.32 -18.26 -15.21
N GLY A 72 0.39 -19.00 -14.34
CA GLY A 72 1.73 -19.52 -14.58
C GLY A 72 2.71 -19.29 -13.43
N ASN A 73 3.98 -19.48 -13.72
CA ASN A 73 5.09 -19.34 -12.77
C ASN A 73 5.83 -18.02 -13.00
N TYR A 74 6.05 -17.26 -11.93
CA TYR A 74 6.71 -15.96 -11.99
C TYR A 74 7.83 -15.87 -10.95
N GLY A 75 9.02 -15.42 -11.37
CA GLY A 75 10.03 -14.93 -10.45
C GLY A 75 9.56 -13.60 -9.87
N ALA A 76 9.12 -13.60 -8.61
CA ALA A 76 8.53 -12.45 -7.97
C ALA A 76 9.32 -12.05 -6.72
N VAL A 77 9.49 -10.75 -6.53
CA VAL A 77 10.01 -10.21 -5.29
C VAL A 77 8.91 -10.22 -4.25
N ARG A 78 9.21 -10.76 -3.06
CA ARG A 78 8.32 -10.68 -1.90
C ARG A 78 8.67 -9.47 -1.05
N PHE A 79 7.66 -8.67 -0.73
CA PHE A 79 7.75 -7.59 0.25
C PHE A 79 6.87 -7.91 1.45
N GLY A 80 7.37 -7.61 2.65
CA GLY A 80 6.52 -7.43 3.82
C GLY A 80 6.12 -5.98 3.91
N LEU A 81 4.83 -5.73 4.12
CA LEU A 81 4.26 -4.43 4.42
C LEU A 81 3.72 -4.49 5.83
N LYS A 82 4.23 -3.63 6.70
CA LYS A 82 3.61 -3.36 8.00
C LYS A 82 3.13 -1.93 7.98
N CYS A 83 1.84 -1.72 8.18
CA CYS A 83 1.30 -0.39 8.29
C CYS A 83 0.65 -0.16 9.65
N ASP A 84 0.98 0.97 10.24
CA ASP A 84 0.52 1.42 11.54
C ASP A 84 0.06 2.87 11.41
N GLY A 85 -1.15 3.21 11.83
CA GLY A 85 -1.58 4.60 11.82
C GLY A 85 -3.03 4.80 12.18
N LYS A 86 -3.46 6.07 12.09
CA LYS A 86 -4.83 6.47 12.41
C LYS A 86 -5.32 7.45 11.35
N ILE A 87 -6.51 7.17 10.81
CA ILE A 87 -7.22 8.06 9.90
C ILE A 87 -8.58 8.36 10.55
N GLY A 88 -8.83 9.63 10.89
CA GLY A 88 -9.99 9.98 11.70
C GLY A 88 -10.00 9.22 13.04
N GLN A 89 -11.07 8.49 13.34
CA GLN A 89 -11.16 7.65 14.55
C GLN A 89 -10.65 6.22 14.35
N ALA A 90 -10.46 5.77 13.10
CA ALA A 90 -10.05 4.41 12.79
C ALA A 90 -8.52 4.24 12.92
N ALA A 91 -8.10 3.20 13.63
CA ALA A 91 -6.70 2.79 13.74
C ALA A 91 -6.48 1.50 12.94
N THR A 92 -5.36 1.41 12.23
CA THR A 92 -5.01 0.25 11.39
C THR A 92 -3.70 -0.37 11.86
N HIS A 93 -3.68 -1.70 11.86
CA HIS A 93 -2.50 -2.52 12.15
C HIS A 93 -2.53 -3.78 11.28
N ASP A 94 -2.04 -3.67 10.04
CA ASP A 94 -2.14 -4.75 9.06
C ASP A 94 -0.75 -5.18 8.54
N PRO A 95 -0.30 -6.40 8.87
CA PRO A 95 0.80 -7.03 8.15
C PRO A 95 0.29 -7.68 6.85
N ALA A 96 0.90 -7.33 5.73
CA ALA A 96 0.65 -7.93 4.42
C ALA A 96 1.95 -8.33 3.73
N PHE A 97 1.85 -9.25 2.78
CA PHE A 97 2.90 -9.63 1.86
C PHE A 97 2.44 -9.46 0.43
N ASP A 98 3.22 -8.72 -0.35
CA ASP A 98 2.98 -8.56 -1.78
C ASP A 98 4.09 -9.24 -2.58
N PHE A 99 3.71 -9.91 -3.66
CA PHE A 99 4.62 -10.54 -4.60
C PHE A 99 4.57 -9.77 -5.92
N LEU A 100 5.67 -9.13 -6.29
CA LEU A 100 5.76 -8.33 -7.51
C LEU A 100 6.68 -9.01 -8.53
N ALA A 101 6.13 -9.32 -9.70
CA ALA A 101 6.90 -9.83 -10.82
C ALA A 101 7.32 -8.68 -11.75
N PRO A 102 8.59 -8.66 -12.22
CA PRO A 102 9.08 -7.66 -13.16
C PRO A 102 8.18 -7.55 -14.41
N GLY A 103 7.76 -6.33 -14.76
CA GLY A 103 6.95 -6.06 -15.96
C GLY A 103 5.50 -6.57 -15.90
N LYS A 104 5.07 -7.20 -14.80
CA LYS A 104 3.69 -7.65 -14.58
C LYS A 104 3.02 -6.98 -13.38
N GLY A 105 3.81 -6.41 -12.47
CA GLY A 105 3.29 -5.81 -11.24
C GLY A 105 3.00 -6.87 -10.20
N VAL A 106 1.96 -6.67 -9.40
CA VAL A 106 1.59 -7.60 -8.32
C VAL A 106 1.00 -8.88 -8.92
N VAL A 107 1.60 -10.03 -8.60
CA VAL A 107 1.14 -11.36 -9.05
C VAL A 107 0.43 -12.17 -7.97
N ALA A 108 0.72 -11.87 -6.70
CA ALA A 108 0.04 -12.48 -5.56
C ALA A 108 0.11 -11.56 -4.35
N MET A 109 -0.84 -11.71 -3.44
CA MET A 109 -0.86 -10.98 -2.18
C MET A 109 -1.39 -11.87 -1.06
N ILE A 110 -0.83 -11.74 0.14
CA ILE A 110 -1.24 -12.46 1.34
C ILE A 110 -1.37 -11.43 2.46
N GLY A 111 -2.53 -11.33 3.10
CA GLY A 111 -2.73 -10.41 4.22
C GLY A 111 -3.94 -10.83 5.06
N GLN A 112 -4.01 -10.36 6.30
CA GLN A 112 -5.20 -10.52 7.12
C GLN A 112 -6.16 -9.36 6.87
N GLY A 113 -7.45 -9.69 6.68
CA GLY A 113 -8.55 -8.71 6.72
C GLY A 113 -8.62 -7.71 5.55
N LYS A 114 -9.70 -6.92 5.59
CA LYS A 114 -9.89 -5.71 4.77
C LYS A 114 -8.70 -4.79 5.05
N ARG A 115 -7.82 -4.64 4.08
CA ARG A 115 -6.55 -3.94 4.21
C ARG A 115 -6.77 -2.46 4.49
N ASP A 116 -6.85 -1.95 5.71
CA ASP A 116 -7.22 -0.54 5.89
C ASP A 116 -6.15 0.42 5.32
N CYS A 117 -4.91 -0.02 5.17
CA CYS A 117 -3.85 0.76 4.52
C CYS A 117 -3.80 0.69 2.98
N LEU A 118 -4.40 -0.33 2.37
CA LEU A 118 -4.60 -0.45 0.91
C LEU A 118 -6.04 -0.12 0.50
N LEU A 119 -6.96 -0.12 1.44
CA LEU A 119 -8.30 0.42 1.32
C LEU A 119 -8.25 1.93 1.60
N ALA A 120 -7.29 2.48 2.33
CA ALA A 120 -6.87 3.88 2.10
C ALA A 120 -6.33 4.14 0.66
N ARG A 121 -6.23 3.11 -0.19
CA ARG A 121 -6.00 3.21 -1.64
C ARG A 121 -7.19 2.66 -2.47
N SER A 122 -8.28 2.19 -1.84
CA SER A 122 -9.41 1.48 -2.48
C SER A 122 -10.77 1.60 -1.74
N TYR A 123 -10.92 2.50 -0.75
CA TYR A 123 -12.14 2.92 -0.03
C TYR A 123 -12.43 4.36 -0.31
#